data_AF-A0A7Y3FXE5-F1
#
_entry.id   AF-A0A7Y3FXE5-F1
#
_cell.length_a   1.000
_cell.length_b   1.000
_cell.length_c   1.000
_cell.angle_alpha   90.00
_cell.angle_beta   90.00
_cell.angle_gamma   90.00
#
_symmetry.space_group_name_H-M   'P 1'
#
loop_
_entity.id
_entity.type
_entity.pdbx_description
1 polymer ?
#
loop_
_entity_poly.entity_id
_entity_poly.type
_entity_poly.pdbx_seq_one_letter_code
_entity_poly.pdbx_strand_id
1 'polypeptide(L)' 'YVNEHDTLDVAIHRLVMGHHQSLLVTRDNDIKNIIGILRKTDVFMAISEAFKSCNL' A
#
# COMPACT_ATOMS: atom_id res chain seq x y z
N TYR A 1 4.19 -3.02 -8.22
CA TYR A 1 4.19 -1.54 -8.13
C TYR A 1 2.77 -1.05 -7.93
N VAL A 2 2.60 0.18 -7.44
CA VAL A 2 1.32 0.84 -7.17
C VAL A 2 1.50 2.36 -7.34
N ASN A 3 0.49 3.08 -7.82
CA ASN A 3 0.56 4.54 -7.91
C ASN A 3 0.42 5.18 -6.52
N GLU A 4 1.02 6.34 -6.28
CA GLU A 4 0.84 7.09 -5.03
C GLU A 4 -0.61 7.52 -4.75
N HIS A 5 -1.44 7.63 -5.79
CA HIS A 5 -2.87 7.98 -5.68
C HIS A 5 -3.80 6.75 -5.74
N ASP A 6 -3.25 5.53 -5.88
CA ASP A 6 -4.07 4.32 -5.80
C ASP A 6 -4.56 4.13 -4.35
N THR A 7 -5.76 3.57 -4.21
CA THR A 7 -6.34 3.29 -2.91
C THR A 7 -5.64 2.12 -2.20
N LEU A 8 -5.82 2.04 -0.88
CA LEU A 8 -5.23 0.98 -0.07
C LEU A 8 -5.78 -0.41 -0.44
N ASP A 9 -7.03 -0.51 -0.89
CA ASP A 9 -7.61 -1.78 -1.36
C ASP A 9 -6.91 -2.31 -2.62
N VAL A 10 -6.57 -1.45 -3.58
CA VAL A 10 -5.78 -1.80 -4.76
C VAL A 10 -4.40 -2.31 -4.35
N ALA A 11 -3.75 -1.63 -3.41
CA ALA A 11 -2.45 -2.05 -2.88
C ALA A 11 -2.53 -3.42 -2.18
N ILE A 12 -3.55 -3.66 -1.34
CA ILE A 12 -3.78 -4.94 -0.67
C ILE A 12 -3.99 -6.05 -1.69
N HIS A 13 -4.85 -5.85 -2.69
CA HIS A 13 -5.09 -6.83 -3.74
C HIS A 13 -3.79 -7.23 -4.45
N ARG A 14 -2.93 -6.25 -4.79
CA ARG A 14 -1.61 -6.51 -5.42
C ARG A 14 -0.65 -7.25 -4.48
N LEU A 15 -0.63 -6.93 -3.19
CA LEU A 15 0.20 -7.61 -2.18
C LEU A 15 -0.23 -9.07 -1.94
N VAL A 16 -1.52 -9.35 -2.01
CA VAL A 16 -2.09 -10.69 -1.77
C VAL A 16 -1.99 -11.54 -3.03
N MET A 17 -2.58 -11.10 -4.15
CA MET A 17 -2.62 -11.87 -5.40
C MET A 17 -1.25 -12.09 -6.02
N GLY A 18 -0.35 -11.10 -5.91
CA GLY A 18 1.00 -11.24 -6.42
C GLY A 18 1.91 -12.09 -5.53
N HIS A 19 1.50 -12.45 -4.31
CA HIS A 19 2.39 -12.99 -3.27
C HIS A 19 3.60 -12.07 -2.95
N HIS A 20 3.51 -10.77 -3.22
CA HIS A 20 4.59 -9.82 -2.98
C HIS A 20 4.63 -9.41 -1.50
N GLN A 21 5.82 -9.24 -0.92
CA GLN A 21 5.98 -8.71 0.45
C GLN A 21 5.91 -7.19 0.50
N SER A 22 6.26 -6.52 -0.59
CA SER A 22 6.24 -5.07 -0.74
C SER A 22 5.88 -4.65 -2.15
N LEU A 23 5.40 -3.42 -2.30
CA LEU A 23 5.16 -2.77 -3.57
C LEU A 23 6.04 -1.51 -3.65
N LEU A 24 6.69 -1.32 -4.80
CA LEU A 24 7.25 -0.03 -5.16
C LEU A 24 6.11 0.95 -5.44
N VAL A 25 6.17 2.12 -4.82
CA VAL A 25 5.23 3.22 -5.04
C VAL A 25 5.82 4.14 -6.10
N THR A 26 5.04 4.41 -7.14
CA THR A 26 5.46 5.28 -8.26
C THR A 26 4.59 6.52 -8.35
N ARG A 27 5.20 7.62 -8.79
CA ARG A 27 4.49 8.85 -9.17
C ARG A 27 4.09 8.79 -10.64
N ASP A 28 2.89 9.26 -10.97
CA ASP A 28 2.37 9.35 -12.35
C ASP A 28 2.45 8.04 -13.16
N ASN A 29 2.41 6.88 -12.49
CA ASN A 29 2.56 5.54 -13.09
C ASN A 29 3.91 5.29 -13.79
N ASP A 30 4.94 6.11 -13.53
CA ASP A 30 6.27 5.92 -14.12
C ASP A 30 7.17 5.05 -13.22
N ILE A 31 7.62 3.92 -13.76
CA ILE A 31 8.54 2.99 -13.08
C ILE A 31 9.91 3.62 -12.82
N LYS A 32 10.32 4.64 -13.59
CA LYS A 32 11.55 5.39 -13.33
C LYS A 32 11.43 6.33 -12.14
N ASN A 33 10.21 6.65 -11.71
CA ASN A 33 9.93 7.57 -10.62
C ASN A 33 9.40 6.84 -9.39
N ILE A 34 10.26 6.02 -8.80
CA ILE A 34 9.98 5.34 -7.53
C ILE A 34 10.17 6.35 -6.40
N ILE A 35 9.09 6.60 -5.68
CA ILE A 35 9.05 7.56 -4.57
C ILE A 35 8.93 6.90 -3.20
N GLY A 36 8.72 5.58 -3.16
CA GLY A 36 8.60 4.86 -1.90
C GLY A 36 8.42 3.36 -2.02
N ILE A 37 8.31 2.72 -0.86
CA ILE A 37 8.04 1.29 -0.73
C ILE A 37 6.88 1.13 0.26
N LEU A 38 5.84 0.42 -0.16
CA LEU A 38 4.72 0.04 0.69
C LEU A 38 4.84 -1.44 1.07
N ARG A 39 5.04 -1.74 2.36
CA ARG A 39 5.14 -3.12 2.87
C ARG A 39 3.83 -3.56 3.48
N LYS A 40 3.63 -4.88 3.58
CA LYS A 40 2.47 -5.47 4.30
C LYS A 40 2.33 -4.95 5.73
N THR A 41 3.45 -4.72 6.42
CA THR A 41 3.46 -4.16 7.78
C THR A 41 2.90 -2.74 7.84
N ASP A 42 3.21 -1.91 6.84
CA ASP A 42 2.73 -0.52 6.77
C ASP A 42 1.21 -0.51 6.57
N VAL A 43 0.71 -1.37 5.67
CA VAL A 43 -0.73 -1.59 5.44
C VAL A 43 -1.43 -2.09 6.70
N PHE A 44 -0.84 -3.08 7.40
CA PHE A 44 -1.41 -3.61 8.63
C PHE A 44 -1.50 -2.54 9.73
N MET A 45 -0.46 -1.71 9.89
CA MET A 45 -0.46 -0.62 10.86
C MET A 45 -1.56 0.40 10.55
N ALA A 46 -1.71 0.83 9.29
CA ALA A 46 -2.75 1.78 8.89
C ALA A 46 -4.16 1.24 9.18
N ILE A 47 -4.42 -0.04 8.90
CA ILE A 47 -5.70 -0.68 9.21
C ILE A 47 -5.91 -0.79 10.73
N SER A 48 -4.87 -1.20 11.47
CA SER A 48 -4.94 -1.31 12.94
C SER A 48 -5.23 0.04 13.60
N GLU A 49 -4.63 1.11 13.09
CA GLU A 49 -4.88 2.48 13.55
C GLU A 49 -6.31 2.93 13.22
N ALA A 50 -6.81 2.65 12.01
CA ALA A 50 -8.19 2.92 11.63
C ALA A 50 -9.21 2.16 12.51
N PHE A 51 -8.90 0.93 12.89
CA PHE A 51 -9.74 0.18 13.84
C PHE A 51 -9.70 0.78 15.24
N LYS A 52 -8.53 1.20 15.73
CA LYS A 52 -8.38 1.82 17.06
C LYS A 52 -9.01 3.20 17.14
N SER A 53 -9.05 3.95 16.04
CA SER A 53 -9.65 5.29 16.01
C SER A 53 -11.18 5.27 16.01
N CYS A 54 -11.80 4.13 15.68
CA CYS A 54 -13.19 3.88 16.03
C CYS A 54 -13.30 3.68 17.54
N ASN A 55 -13.58 4.77 18.27
CA ASN A 55 -14.05 4.72 19.65
C ASN A 55 -15.45 4.07 19.67
N LEU A 56 -15.50 2.73 19.79
CA LEU A 56 -16.71 2.01 20.20
C LEU A 56 -16.84 2.05 21.73
#